data_AF-A0A497LHD3-F1
#
_entry.id   AF-A0A497LHD3-F1
#
_cell.length_a   1.000
_cell.length_b   1.000
_cell.length_c   1.000
_cell.angle_alpha   90.00
_cell.angle_beta   90.00
_cell.angle_gamma   90.00
#
_symmetry.space_group_name_H-M   'P 1'
#
loop_
_entity.id
_entity.type
_entity.pdbx_description
1 polymer ?
#
loop_
_entity_poly.entity_id
_entity_poly.type
_entity_poly.pdbx_seq_one_letter_code
_entity_poly.pdbx_strand_id
1 'polypeptide(L)'
;MGEEAEVRELLEMLGRVERYIRYLHTRASGDTYVAFGLAVAIGSIITALADPISTAIGVPIGLLIGLTWMVVMSAAVAVSARGHTRLVAFIMAHEPPEERERRRAAWRRGYLITALGWIACLSLWSFIGLWLLSGEPGPTWSLYLVFIGLGNLVIYLATGRGVRETLYVALALLACSPVPLALACLAPWAAFAWAVLAVVASYLWAGLRFYGKAEALLAGAEG
;
A
#
# COMPACT_ATOMS: atom_id res chain seq x y z
N MET A 1 6.48 -48.84 -13.97
CA MET A 1 5.32 -48.08 -14.48
C MET A 1 4.47 -47.41 -13.40
N GLY A 2 4.40 -47.93 -12.16
CA GLY A 2 3.69 -47.23 -11.05
C GLY A 2 4.46 -46.03 -10.47
N GLU A 3 5.77 -46.16 -10.30
CA GLU A 3 6.63 -45.16 -9.67
C GLU A 3 6.70 -43.82 -10.47
N GLU A 4 6.73 -43.88 -11.80
CA GLU A 4 6.69 -42.68 -12.64
C GLU A 4 5.34 -41.95 -12.58
N ALA A 5 4.23 -42.69 -12.41
CA ALA A 5 2.91 -42.11 -12.27
C ALA A 5 2.75 -41.43 -10.89
N GLU A 6 3.24 -42.07 -9.83
CA GLU A 6 3.27 -41.50 -8.48
C GLU A 6 4.15 -40.25 -8.39
N VAL A 7 5.34 -40.27 -9.00
CA VAL A 7 6.23 -39.09 -9.07
C VAL A 7 5.56 -37.96 -9.84
N ARG A 8 4.88 -38.26 -10.96
CA ARG A 8 4.16 -37.26 -11.73
C ARG A 8 2.99 -36.65 -10.96
N GLU A 9 2.20 -37.46 -10.28
CA GLU A 9 1.08 -37.00 -9.45
C GLU A 9 1.58 -36.12 -8.29
N LEU A 10 2.69 -36.51 -7.64
CA LEU A 10 3.32 -35.73 -6.60
C LEU A 10 3.81 -34.37 -7.12
N LEU A 11 4.49 -34.34 -8.28
CA LEU A 11 4.94 -33.10 -8.90
C LEU A 11 3.77 -32.18 -9.30
N GLU A 12 2.68 -32.75 -9.81
CA GLU A 12 1.46 -32.01 -10.14
C GLU A 12 0.81 -31.41 -8.88
N MET A 13 0.78 -32.16 -7.77
CA MET A 13 0.30 -31.65 -6.48
C MET A 13 1.18 -30.53 -5.92
N LEU A 14 2.51 -30.70 -5.96
CA LEU A 14 3.45 -29.65 -5.54
C LEU A 14 3.28 -28.39 -6.37
N GLY A 15 3.10 -28.52 -7.69
CA GLY A 15 2.81 -27.38 -8.57
C GLY A 15 1.50 -26.66 -8.24
N ARG A 16 0.45 -27.38 -7.82
CA ARG A 16 -0.80 -26.76 -7.35
C ARG A 16 -0.61 -25.98 -6.06
N VAL A 17 0.14 -26.53 -5.11
CA VAL A 17 0.45 -25.86 -3.84
C VAL A 17 1.26 -24.59 -4.11
N GLU A 18 2.29 -24.65 -4.93
CA GLU A 18 3.10 -23.49 -5.27
C GLU A 18 2.27 -22.37 -5.93
N ARG A 19 1.42 -22.71 -6.89
CA ARG A 19 0.49 -21.74 -7.51
C ARG A 19 -0.43 -21.11 -6.48
N TYR A 20 -0.95 -21.90 -5.55
CA TYR A 20 -1.83 -21.37 -4.50
C TYR A 20 -1.10 -20.43 -3.53
N ILE A 21 0.16 -20.71 -3.19
CA ILE A 21 1.00 -19.78 -2.41
C ILE A 21 1.18 -18.45 -3.15
N ARG A 22 1.56 -18.51 -4.43
CA ARG A 22 1.75 -17.33 -5.27
C ARG A 22 0.45 -16.54 -5.42
N TYR A 23 -0.68 -17.22 -5.55
CA TYR A 23 -2.01 -16.62 -5.54
C TYR A 23 -2.27 -15.84 -4.24
N LEU A 24 -2.11 -16.48 -3.09
CA LEU A 24 -2.36 -15.85 -1.79
C LEU A 24 -1.46 -14.64 -1.56
N HIS A 25 -0.19 -14.71 -1.96
CA HIS A 25 0.74 -13.59 -1.88
C HIS A 25 0.32 -12.41 -2.75
N THR A 26 0.00 -12.69 -4.02
CA THR A 26 -0.42 -11.66 -4.98
C THR A 26 -1.74 -11.02 -4.54
N ARG A 27 -2.69 -11.82 -4.06
CA ARG A 27 -3.98 -11.34 -3.53
C ARG A 27 -3.80 -10.45 -2.28
N ALA A 28 -2.94 -10.85 -1.35
CA ALA A 28 -2.66 -10.06 -0.15
C ALA A 28 -2.09 -8.68 -0.50
N SER A 29 -1.23 -8.59 -1.53
CA SER A 29 -0.74 -7.30 -2.02
C SER A 29 -1.86 -6.44 -2.60
N GLY A 30 -2.81 -7.06 -3.33
CA GLY A 30 -4.02 -6.38 -3.81
C GLY A 30 -4.88 -5.82 -2.68
N ASP A 31 -5.15 -6.64 -1.66
CA ASP A 31 -5.91 -6.24 -0.47
C ASP A 31 -5.27 -5.05 0.25
N THR A 32 -3.94 -5.04 0.37
CA THR A 32 -3.20 -3.90 0.93
C THR A 32 -3.48 -2.62 0.13
N TYR A 33 -3.29 -2.63 -1.18
CA TYR A 33 -3.48 -1.43 -2.00
C TYR A 33 -4.92 -0.92 -1.98
N VAL A 34 -5.91 -1.80 -2.07
CA VAL A 34 -7.32 -1.42 -1.97
C VAL A 34 -7.64 -0.84 -0.60
N ALA A 35 -7.19 -1.49 0.49
CA ALA A 35 -7.45 -1.02 1.84
C ALA A 35 -6.87 0.38 2.10
N PHE A 36 -5.64 0.64 1.67
CA PHE A 36 -5.04 1.97 1.80
C PHE A 36 -5.71 3.01 0.88
N GLY A 37 -6.11 2.63 -0.35
CA GLY A 37 -6.84 3.52 -1.24
C GLY A 37 -8.19 3.94 -0.66
N LEU A 38 -8.93 2.99 -0.09
CA LEU A 38 -10.18 3.25 0.62
C LEU A 38 -9.96 4.09 1.89
N ALA A 39 -8.92 3.82 2.66
CA ALA A 39 -8.60 4.60 3.86
C ALA A 39 -8.32 6.08 3.51
N VAL A 40 -7.57 6.33 2.44
CA VAL A 40 -7.34 7.70 1.93
C VAL A 40 -8.64 8.34 1.46
N ALA A 41 -9.47 7.63 0.69
CA ALA A 41 -10.76 8.16 0.24
C ALA A 41 -11.68 8.52 1.41
N ILE A 42 -11.88 7.60 2.36
CA ILE A 42 -12.75 7.78 3.52
C ILE A 42 -12.21 8.89 4.43
N GLY A 43 -10.91 8.85 4.75
CA GLY A 43 -10.25 9.87 5.56
C GLY A 43 -10.40 11.27 4.97
N SER A 44 -10.25 11.39 3.65
CA SER A 44 -10.40 12.66 2.94
C SER A 44 -11.85 13.15 2.87
N ILE A 45 -12.83 12.27 2.65
CA ILE A 45 -14.25 12.62 2.69
C ILE A 45 -14.62 13.16 4.07
N ILE A 46 -14.22 12.47 5.13
CA ILE A 46 -14.51 12.91 6.50
C ILE A 46 -13.76 14.21 6.82
N THR A 47 -12.53 14.38 6.33
CA THR A 47 -11.77 15.63 6.47
C THR A 47 -12.50 16.80 5.81
N ALA A 48 -13.07 16.59 4.61
CA ALA A 48 -13.86 17.61 3.92
C ALA A 48 -15.17 17.96 4.66
N LEU A 49 -15.74 17.01 5.39
CA LEU A 49 -16.92 17.19 6.23
C LEU A 49 -16.59 17.56 7.69
N ALA A 50 -15.30 17.74 8.03
CA ALA A 50 -14.88 17.84 9.42
C ALA A 50 -15.39 19.11 10.09
N ASP A 51 -15.46 20.23 9.39
CA ASP A 51 -15.93 21.52 9.93
C ASP A 51 -17.41 21.49 10.37
N PRO A 52 -18.39 21.07 9.54
CA PRO A 52 -19.77 20.98 9.98
C PRO A 52 -19.96 19.91 11.07
N ILE A 53 -19.24 18.79 11.01
CA ILE A 53 -19.31 17.74 12.04
C ILE A 53 -18.76 18.27 13.37
N SER A 54 -17.57 18.88 13.35
CA SER A 54 -16.88 19.47 14.50
C SER A 54 -17.77 20.51 15.19
N THR A 55 -18.40 21.38 14.41
CA THR A 55 -19.34 22.39 14.91
C THR A 55 -20.58 21.76 15.54
N ALA A 56 -21.14 20.71 14.93
CA ALA A 56 -22.34 20.03 15.43
C ALA A 56 -22.11 19.29 16.75
N ILE A 57 -20.94 18.70 16.96
CA ILE A 57 -20.61 17.89 18.15
C ILE A 57 -19.75 18.63 19.19
N GLY A 58 -19.29 19.85 18.90
CA GLY A 58 -18.49 20.67 19.80
C GLY A 58 -17.06 20.17 20.05
N VAL A 59 -16.48 19.40 19.12
CA VAL A 59 -15.14 18.81 19.25
C VAL A 59 -14.15 19.56 18.34
N PRO A 60 -12.89 19.83 18.75
CA PRO A 60 -11.92 20.49 17.88
C PRO A 60 -11.71 19.76 16.55
N ILE A 61 -11.80 20.50 15.43
CA ILE A 61 -11.70 19.95 14.06
C ILE A 61 -10.43 19.09 13.85
N GLY A 62 -9.29 19.53 14.40
CA GLY A 62 -8.02 18.80 14.31
C GLY A 62 -8.07 17.44 15.03
N LEU A 63 -8.77 17.35 16.16
CA LEU A 63 -8.94 16.08 16.88
C LEU A 63 -9.79 15.11 16.06
N LEU A 64 -10.90 15.60 15.47
CA LEU A 64 -11.78 14.81 14.62
C LEU A 64 -11.03 14.24 13.41
N ILE A 65 -10.28 15.09 12.71
CA ILE A 65 -9.44 14.68 11.57
C ILE A 65 -8.41 13.65 12.02
N GLY A 66 -7.66 13.94 13.09
CA GLY A 66 -6.60 13.05 13.60
C GLY A 66 -7.11 11.67 14.00
N LEU A 67 -8.20 11.60 14.76
CA LEU A 67 -8.82 10.33 15.15
C LEU A 67 -9.35 9.55 13.96
N THR A 68 -9.96 10.23 12.99
CA THR A 68 -10.44 9.60 11.76
C THR A 68 -9.29 8.94 11.00
N TRP A 69 -8.22 9.70 10.72
CA TRP A 69 -7.06 9.18 10.01
C TRP A 69 -6.38 8.04 10.78
N MET A 70 -6.30 8.13 12.11
CA MET A 70 -5.81 7.04 12.95
C MET A 70 -6.63 5.76 12.74
N VAL A 71 -7.96 5.83 12.84
CA VAL A 71 -8.85 4.66 12.71
C VAL A 71 -8.75 4.04 11.31
N VAL A 72 -8.87 4.84 10.25
CA VAL A 72 -8.86 4.29 8.87
C VAL A 72 -7.49 3.74 8.49
N MET A 73 -6.39 4.37 8.93
CA MET A 73 -5.04 3.87 8.69
C MET A 73 -4.77 2.61 9.50
N SER A 74 -5.18 2.54 10.76
CA SER A 74 -5.06 1.32 11.57
C SER A 74 -5.84 0.16 10.95
N ALA A 75 -7.04 0.41 10.41
CA ALA A 75 -7.80 -0.61 9.69
C ALA A 75 -7.07 -1.10 8.43
N ALA A 76 -6.52 -0.19 7.61
CA ALA A 76 -5.75 -0.55 6.43
C ALA A 76 -4.48 -1.36 6.77
N VAL A 77 -3.76 -0.96 7.82
CA VAL A 77 -2.60 -1.69 8.34
C VAL A 77 -3.01 -3.08 8.83
N ALA A 78 -4.13 -3.21 9.54
CA ALA A 78 -4.62 -4.49 10.03
C ALA A 78 -4.97 -5.46 8.87
N VAL A 79 -5.62 -4.96 7.81
CA VAL A 79 -5.91 -5.75 6.59
C VAL A 79 -4.60 -6.21 5.94
N SER A 80 -3.67 -5.29 5.74
CA SER A 80 -2.36 -5.58 5.13
C SER A 80 -1.58 -6.63 5.95
N ALA A 81 -1.51 -6.45 7.27
CA ALA A 81 -0.81 -7.36 8.18
C ALA A 81 -1.46 -8.74 8.22
N ARG A 82 -2.79 -8.84 8.23
CA ARG A 82 -3.51 -10.12 8.25
C ARG A 82 -3.24 -10.95 7.00
N GLY A 83 -3.22 -10.33 5.82
CA GLY A 83 -2.90 -11.01 4.57
C GLY A 83 -1.47 -11.55 4.57
N HIS A 84 -0.51 -10.69 4.92
CA HIS A 84 0.91 -11.04 4.91
C HIS A 84 1.29 -12.06 5.99
N THR A 85 0.73 -11.97 7.21
CA THR A 85 1.01 -12.93 8.29
C THR A 85 0.55 -14.35 7.97
N ARG A 86 -0.61 -14.50 7.31
CA ARG A 86 -1.11 -15.81 6.86
C ARG A 86 -0.20 -16.44 5.82
N LEU A 87 0.23 -15.65 4.84
CA LEU A 87 1.20 -16.11 3.85
C LEU A 87 2.52 -16.50 4.52
N VAL A 88 3.02 -15.66 5.42
CA VAL A 88 4.26 -15.88 6.16
C VAL A 88 4.21 -17.20 6.91
N ALA A 89 3.13 -17.43 7.66
CA ALA A 89 2.91 -18.67 8.40
C ALA A 89 2.89 -19.88 7.46
N PHE A 90 2.21 -19.76 6.31
CA PHE A 90 2.12 -20.84 5.33
C PHE A 90 3.49 -21.19 4.72
N ILE A 91 4.24 -20.21 4.23
CA ILE A 91 5.57 -20.42 3.65
C ILE A 91 6.51 -21.02 4.70
N MET A 92 6.51 -20.49 5.92
CA MET A 92 7.40 -20.95 6.99
C MET A 92 7.09 -22.36 7.47
N ALA A 93 5.85 -22.84 7.32
CA ALA A 93 5.47 -24.20 7.69
C ALA A 93 6.11 -25.28 6.80
N HIS A 94 6.52 -24.91 5.58
CA HIS A 94 7.04 -25.84 4.57
C HIS A 94 8.56 -25.74 4.37
N GLU A 95 9.25 -24.88 5.13
CA GLU A 95 10.69 -24.68 5.02
C GLU A 95 11.47 -25.53 6.04
N PRO A 96 12.70 -25.99 5.72
CA PRO A 96 13.62 -26.56 6.69
C PRO A 96 13.90 -25.61 7.86
N PRO A 97 14.18 -26.11 9.08
CA PRO A 97 14.41 -25.26 10.25
C PRO A 97 15.52 -24.20 10.06
N GLU A 98 16.59 -24.56 9.36
CA GLU A 98 17.73 -23.67 9.10
C GLU A 98 17.38 -22.54 8.10
N GLU A 99 16.65 -22.85 7.02
CA GLU A 99 16.14 -21.84 6.08
C GLU A 99 15.10 -20.90 6.72
N ARG A 100 14.27 -21.41 7.63
CA ARG A 100 13.22 -20.62 8.30
C ARG A 100 13.80 -19.40 8.99
N GLU A 101 14.90 -19.53 9.73
CA GLU A 101 15.48 -18.41 10.46
C GLU A 101 16.05 -17.35 9.52
N ARG A 102 16.78 -17.77 8.48
CA ARG A 102 17.31 -16.86 7.46
C ARG A 102 16.20 -16.10 6.74
N ARG A 103 15.14 -16.80 6.30
CA ARG A 103 13.98 -16.17 5.65
C ARG A 103 13.22 -15.23 6.60
N ARG A 104 13.04 -15.61 7.86
CA ARG A 104 12.42 -14.74 8.88
C ARG A 104 13.23 -13.45 9.08
N ALA A 105 14.55 -13.56 9.19
CA ALA A 105 15.42 -12.40 9.35
C ALA A 105 15.34 -11.46 8.14
N ALA A 106 15.37 -12.01 6.91
CA ALA A 106 15.22 -11.24 5.68
C ALA A 106 13.87 -10.51 5.60
N TRP A 107 12.77 -11.20 5.91
CA TRP A 107 11.45 -10.58 5.93
C TRP A 107 11.30 -9.50 7.00
N ARG A 108 11.77 -9.76 8.23
CA ARG A 108 11.76 -8.74 9.30
C ARG A 108 12.53 -7.49 8.88
N ARG A 109 13.69 -7.67 8.23
CA ARG A 109 14.47 -6.55 7.69
C ARG A 109 13.69 -5.78 6.63
N GLY A 110 13.04 -6.47 5.68
CA GLY A 110 12.20 -5.84 4.65
C GLY A 110 11.04 -5.03 5.24
N TYR A 111 10.32 -5.59 6.22
CA TYR A 111 9.25 -4.88 6.93
C TYR A 111 9.78 -3.68 7.71
N LEU A 112 10.91 -3.82 8.39
CA LEU A 112 11.52 -2.73 9.14
C LEU A 112 11.93 -1.58 8.22
N ILE A 113 12.59 -1.87 7.10
CA ILE A 113 12.96 -0.85 6.10
C ILE A 113 11.71 -0.16 5.56
N THR A 114 10.67 -0.92 5.25
CA THR A 114 9.40 -0.38 4.77
C THR A 114 8.76 0.54 5.81
N ALA A 115 8.63 0.09 7.06
CA ALA A 115 8.03 0.85 8.14
C ALA A 115 8.82 2.15 8.42
N LEU A 116 10.13 2.06 8.57
CA LEU A 116 10.99 3.22 8.82
C LEU A 116 10.97 4.20 7.63
N GLY A 117 10.98 3.70 6.40
CA GLY A 117 10.90 4.55 5.21
C GLY A 117 9.58 5.28 5.10
N TRP A 118 8.45 4.63 5.41
CA TRP A 118 7.14 5.29 5.45
C TRP A 118 7.04 6.31 6.57
N ILE A 119 7.52 5.99 7.77
CA ILE A 119 7.59 6.94 8.89
C ILE A 119 8.41 8.17 8.47
N ALA A 120 9.60 7.96 7.91
CA ALA A 120 10.45 9.06 7.45
C ALA A 120 9.76 9.91 6.36
N CYS A 121 9.13 9.29 5.36
CA CYS A 121 8.41 10.01 4.30
C CYS A 121 7.26 10.86 4.85
N LEU A 122 6.42 10.30 5.72
CA LEU A 122 5.27 11.00 6.28
C LEU A 122 5.70 12.10 7.28
N SER A 123 6.74 11.85 8.08
CA SER A 123 7.31 12.85 8.99
C SER A 123 7.94 14.01 8.22
N LEU A 124 8.70 13.73 7.15
CA LEU A 124 9.30 14.77 6.31
C LEU A 124 8.24 15.56 5.56
N TRP A 125 7.21 14.90 5.02
CA TRP A 125 6.07 15.60 4.42
C TRP A 125 5.40 16.55 5.42
N SER A 126 5.09 16.06 6.62
CA SER A 126 4.43 16.87 7.66
C SER A 126 5.30 18.05 8.07
N PHE A 127 6.60 17.82 8.30
CA PHE A 127 7.55 18.85 8.68
C PHE A 127 7.74 19.90 7.58
N ILE A 128 7.95 19.49 6.33
CA ILE A 128 8.21 20.44 5.25
C ILE A 128 6.91 21.12 4.81
N GLY A 129 5.86 20.36 4.52
CA GLY A 129 4.60 20.88 4.01
C GLY A 129 3.85 21.72 5.04
N LEU A 130 3.60 21.18 6.23
CA LEU A 130 2.76 21.86 7.21
C LEU A 130 3.51 22.89 8.04
N TRP A 131 4.78 22.63 8.39
CA TRP A 131 5.55 23.53 9.26
C TRP A 131 6.40 24.53 8.48
N LEU A 132 7.34 24.08 7.63
CA LEU A 132 8.21 24.99 6.87
C LEU A 132 7.45 25.82 5.83
N LEU A 133 6.51 25.21 5.14
CA LEU A 133 5.70 25.86 4.09
C LEU A 133 4.33 26.32 4.61
N SER A 134 4.14 26.33 5.94
CA SER A 134 2.93 26.84 6.61
C SER A 134 1.61 26.23 6.11
N GLY A 135 1.63 25.04 5.51
CA GLY A 135 0.44 24.38 5.00
C GLY A 135 -0.10 24.99 3.70
N GLU A 136 0.70 25.74 2.96
CA GLU A 136 0.29 26.30 1.66
C GLU A 136 -0.22 25.17 0.73
N PRO A 137 -1.46 25.26 0.21
CA PRO A 137 -2.13 24.12 -0.41
C PRO A 137 -1.36 23.48 -1.56
N GLY A 138 -0.88 24.27 -2.51
CA GLY A 138 -0.15 23.76 -3.68
C GLY A 138 1.11 22.99 -3.29
N PRO A 139 2.09 23.64 -2.61
CA PRO A 139 3.32 22.98 -2.19
C PRO A 139 3.08 21.81 -1.23
N THR A 140 2.16 21.93 -0.27
CA THR A 140 1.88 20.87 0.71
C THR A 140 1.37 19.59 0.04
N TRP A 141 0.42 19.72 -0.90
CA TRP A 141 -0.17 18.57 -1.58
C TRP A 141 0.70 18.05 -2.74
N SER A 142 1.54 18.90 -3.33
CA SER A 142 2.62 18.49 -4.23
C SER A 142 3.63 17.60 -3.50
N LEU A 143 4.12 18.05 -2.34
CA LEU A 143 5.06 17.28 -1.52
C LEU A 143 4.41 15.99 -0.99
N TYR A 144 3.13 16.03 -0.63
CA TYR A 144 2.38 14.82 -0.26
C TYR A 144 2.53 13.74 -1.35
N LEU A 145 2.23 14.06 -2.61
CA LEU A 145 2.36 13.12 -3.72
C LEU A 145 3.79 12.60 -3.90
N VAL A 146 4.79 13.46 -3.74
CA VAL A 146 6.20 13.05 -3.74
C VAL A 146 6.47 12.03 -2.66
N PHE A 147 6.11 12.31 -1.40
CA PHE A 147 6.43 11.45 -0.27
C PHE A 147 5.61 10.14 -0.25
N ILE A 148 4.36 10.14 -0.72
CA ILE A 148 3.60 8.91 -0.94
C ILE A 148 4.25 8.08 -2.07
N GLY A 149 4.69 8.74 -3.15
CA GLY A 149 5.43 8.09 -4.23
C GLY A 149 6.74 7.46 -3.74
N LEU A 150 7.53 8.20 -2.96
CA LEU A 150 8.77 7.70 -2.34
C LEU A 150 8.50 6.54 -1.37
N GLY A 151 7.43 6.58 -0.58
CA GLY A 151 7.02 5.46 0.28
C GLY A 151 6.77 4.17 -0.52
N ASN A 152 6.13 4.26 -1.69
CA ASN A 152 5.95 3.14 -2.61
C ASN A 152 7.27 2.67 -3.24
N LEU A 153 8.18 3.59 -3.55
CA LEU A 153 9.51 3.26 -4.03
C LEU A 153 10.34 2.51 -2.97
N VAL A 154 10.22 2.89 -1.70
CA VAL A 154 10.84 2.15 -0.58
C VAL A 154 10.32 0.72 -0.53
N ILE A 155 9.01 0.50 -0.67
CA ILE A 155 8.43 -0.85 -0.74
C ILE A 155 9.09 -1.64 -1.88
N TYR A 156 9.10 -1.07 -3.09
CA TYR A 156 9.68 -1.71 -4.27
C TYR A 156 11.15 -2.16 -4.06
N LEU A 157 11.96 -1.28 -3.47
CA LEU A 157 13.37 -1.55 -3.21
C LEU A 157 13.56 -2.57 -2.07
N ALA A 158 12.77 -2.46 -0.99
CA ALA A 158 12.83 -3.34 0.17
C ALA A 158 12.39 -4.77 -0.15
N THR A 159 11.45 -4.95 -1.09
CA THR A 159 10.99 -6.27 -1.54
C THR A 159 11.83 -6.85 -2.69
N GLY A 160 13.01 -6.29 -2.97
CA GLY A 160 13.93 -6.84 -3.97
C GLY A 160 13.46 -6.65 -5.42
N ARG A 161 12.73 -5.57 -5.72
CA ARG A 161 12.30 -5.18 -7.09
C ARG A 161 11.35 -6.15 -7.80
N GLY A 162 10.78 -7.12 -7.07
CA GLY A 162 9.88 -8.14 -7.65
C GLY A 162 8.45 -7.65 -7.94
N VAL A 163 8.06 -6.48 -7.43
CA VAL A 163 6.67 -6.01 -7.45
C VAL A 163 6.54 -4.76 -8.32
N ARG A 164 6.37 -4.92 -9.63
CA ARG A 164 6.39 -3.78 -10.56
C ARG A 164 5.26 -2.76 -10.32
N GLU A 165 4.12 -3.21 -9.81
CA GLU A 165 2.98 -2.36 -9.48
C GLU A 165 3.35 -1.27 -8.46
N THR A 166 4.17 -1.58 -7.46
CA THR A 166 4.59 -0.58 -6.45
C THR A 166 5.48 0.49 -7.08
N LEU A 167 6.35 0.11 -8.02
CA LEU A 167 7.14 1.06 -8.80
C LEU A 167 6.26 1.95 -9.69
N TYR A 168 5.27 1.37 -10.37
CA TYR A 168 4.38 2.14 -11.23
C TYR A 168 3.54 3.14 -10.44
N VAL A 169 3.05 2.76 -9.26
CA VAL A 169 2.39 3.69 -8.33
C VAL A 169 3.35 4.82 -7.93
N ALA A 170 4.59 4.48 -7.55
CA ALA A 170 5.58 5.48 -7.18
C ALA A 170 5.83 6.51 -8.30
N LEU A 171 6.05 6.03 -9.52
CA LEU A 171 6.30 6.88 -10.69
C LEU A 171 5.07 7.72 -11.07
N ALA A 172 3.86 7.14 -11.02
CA ALA A 172 2.62 7.86 -11.30
C ALA A 172 2.43 9.03 -10.32
N LEU A 173 2.61 8.80 -9.02
CA LEU A 173 2.45 9.84 -8.00
C LEU A 173 3.51 10.93 -8.11
N LEU A 174 4.77 10.56 -8.40
CA LEU A 174 5.82 11.54 -8.67
C LEU A 174 5.51 12.38 -9.92
N ALA A 175 5.02 11.75 -11.00
CA ALA A 175 4.63 12.46 -12.21
C ALA A 175 3.42 13.38 -12.00
N CYS A 176 2.47 13.00 -11.15
CA CYS A 176 1.33 13.82 -10.78
C CYS A 176 1.65 14.94 -9.77
N SER A 177 2.83 14.91 -9.14
CA SER A 177 3.19 15.83 -8.06
C SER A 177 3.24 17.32 -8.44
N PRO A 178 3.56 17.76 -9.67
CA PRO A 178 3.54 19.17 -10.01
C PRO A 178 2.12 19.75 -10.17
N VAL A 179 1.11 18.91 -10.39
CA VAL A 179 -0.25 19.35 -10.73
C VAL A 179 -0.92 20.13 -9.59
N PRO A 180 -0.84 19.72 -8.30
CA PRO A 180 -1.32 20.53 -7.18
C PRO A 180 -0.81 21.98 -7.15
N LEU A 181 0.42 22.25 -7.61
CA LEU A 181 0.95 23.62 -7.67
C LEU A 181 0.12 24.49 -8.62
N ALA A 182 -0.20 23.98 -9.81
CA ALA A 182 -1.02 24.70 -10.78
C ALA A 182 -2.47 24.83 -10.32
N LEU A 183 -3.02 23.78 -9.70
CA LEU A 183 -4.42 23.78 -9.25
C LEU A 183 -4.67 24.70 -8.05
N ALA A 184 -3.66 24.92 -7.20
CA ALA A 184 -3.78 25.86 -6.08
C ALA A 184 -4.05 27.30 -6.54
N CYS A 185 -3.61 27.67 -7.75
CA CYS A 185 -3.91 28.97 -8.34
C CYS A 185 -5.39 29.13 -8.75
N LEU A 186 -6.11 28.02 -8.97
CA LEU A 186 -7.53 28.04 -9.31
C LEU A 186 -8.40 28.03 -8.04
N ALA A 187 -8.12 27.08 -7.16
CA ALA A 187 -8.78 26.99 -5.86
C ALA A 187 -7.91 26.21 -4.86
N PRO A 188 -7.76 26.68 -3.60
CA PRO A 188 -7.00 25.98 -2.56
C PRO A 188 -7.39 24.49 -2.38
N TRP A 189 -8.68 24.18 -2.44
CA TRP A 189 -9.19 22.83 -2.26
C TRP A 189 -8.93 21.91 -3.47
N ALA A 190 -8.69 22.46 -4.66
CA ALA A 190 -8.44 21.67 -5.87
C ALA A 190 -7.10 20.93 -5.80
N ALA A 191 -6.08 21.55 -5.18
CA ALA A 191 -4.79 20.91 -4.92
C ALA A 191 -4.94 19.66 -4.03
N PHE A 192 -5.75 19.76 -2.97
CA PHE A 192 -6.08 18.63 -2.10
C PHE A 192 -6.85 17.54 -2.85
N ALA A 193 -7.94 17.92 -3.54
CA ALA A 193 -8.79 16.97 -4.26
C ALA A 193 -7.99 16.17 -5.30
N TRP A 194 -7.11 16.84 -6.05
CA TRP A 194 -6.24 16.16 -7.01
C TRP A 194 -5.28 15.19 -6.33
N ALA A 195 -4.63 15.58 -5.24
CA ALA A 195 -3.70 14.71 -4.54
C ALA A 195 -4.40 13.44 -4.03
N VAL A 196 -5.61 13.57 -3.47
CA VAL A 196 -6.44 12.43 -3.04
C VAL A 196 -6.80 11.55 -4.24
N LEU A 197 -7.30 12.13 -5.33
CA LEU A 197 -7.67 11.38 -6.53
C LEU A 197 -6.49 10.63 -7.13
N ALA A 198 -5.31 11.25 -7.22
CA ALA A 198 -4.11 10.61 -7.74
C ALA A 198 -3.70 9.39 -6.91
N VAL A 199 -3.73 9.50 -5.58
CA VAL A 199 -3.44 8.37 -4.67
C VAL A 199 -4.49 7.27 -4.81
N VAL A 200 -5.77 7.61 -4.70
CA VAL A 200 -6.86 6.63 -4.77
C VAL A 200 -6.86 5.90 -6.11
N ALA A 201 -6.76 6.63 -7.23
CA ALA A 201 -6.73 6.04 -8.56
C ALA A 201 -5.52 5.12 -8.75
N SER A 202 -4.33 5.54 -8.31
CA SER A 202 -3.11 4.72 -8.43
C SER A 202 -3.22 3.45 -7.58
N TYR A 203 -3.77 3.54 -6.37
CA TYR A 203 -3.87 2.41 -5.45
C TYR A 203 -4.96 1.43 -5.89
N LEU A 204 -6.12 1.91 -6.32
CA LEU A 204 -7.16 1.04 -6.89
C LEU A 204 -6.69 0.35 -8.16
N TRP A 205 -5.98 1.08 -9.04
CA TRP A 205 -5.37 0.48 -10.22
C TRP A 205 -4.38 -0.64 -9.84
N ALA A 206 -3.48 -0.40 -8.89
CA ALA A 206 -2.54 -1.43 -8.43
C ALA A 206 -3.28 -2.63 -7.82
N GLY A 207 -4.30 -2.39 -7.00
CA GLY A 207 -5.15 -3.42 -6.41
C GLY A 207 -5.80 -4.32 -7.48
N LEU A 208 -6.43 -3.72 -8.49
CA LEU A 208 -7.04 -4.45 -9.61
C LEU A 208 -6.01 -5.24 -10.42
N ARG A 209 -4.81 -4.70 -10.63
CA ARG A 209 -3.72 -5.42 -11.31
C ARG A 209 -3.26 -6.63 -10.51
N PHE A 210 -3.15 -6.53 -9.19
CA PHE A 210 -2.85 -7.67 -8.33
C PHE A 210 -3.95 -8.72 -8.36
N TYR A 211 -5.22 -8.33 -8.31
CA TYR A 211 -6.32 -9.28 -8.41
C TYR A 211 -6.34 -10.00 -9.76
N GLY A 212 -6.13 -9.29 -10.87
CA GLY A 212 -6.03 -9.92 -12.19
C GLY A 212 -4.87 -10.91 -12.29
N LYS A 213 -3.70 -10.59 -11.72
CA LYS A 213 -2.56 -11.54 -11.64
C LYS A 213 -2.88 -12.74 -10.76
N ALA A 214 -3.53 -12.52 -9.62
CA ALA A 214 -3.92 -13.60 -8.71
C ALA A 214 -4.89 -14.57 -9.43
N GLU A 215 -5.87 -14.05 -10.15
CA GLU A 215 -6.79 -14.86 -10.94
C GLU A 215 -6.08 -15.64 -12.06
N ALA A 216 -5.13 -15.02 -12.76
CA ALA A 216 -4.33 -15.68 -13.78
C ALA A 216 -3.48 -16.85 -13.23
N LEU A 217 -2.92 -16.69 -12.02
CA LEU A 217 -2.18 -17.74 -11.32
C LEU A 217 -3.08 -18.94 -10.96
N LEU A 218 -4.34 -18.70 -10.58
CA LEU A 218 -5.31 -19.77 -10.31
C LEU A 218 -5.77 -20.47 -11.59
N ALA A 219 -5.97 -19.71 -12.68
CA ALA A 219 -6.36 -20.26 -13.97
C ALA A 219 -5.25 -21.08 -14.66
N GLY A 220 -4.02 -21.05 -14.13
CA GLY A 220 -2.86 -21.73 -14.73
C GLY A 220 -2.38 -21.04 -16.02
N ALA A 221 -2.76 -19.78 -16.25
CA ALA A 221 -2.41 -19.02 -17.45
C ALA A 221 -1.00 -18.39 -17.37
N GLU A 222 -0.37 -18.41 -16.19
CA GLU A 222 1.04 -18.03 -16.02
C GLU A 222 1.89 -19.29 -15.80
N GLY A 223 2.60 -19.70 -16.87
CA GLY A 223 3.67 -20.68 -16.93
C GLY A 223 4.72 -20.20 -17.92
#